data_AF-A0A3C1CLT1-F1
#
_entry.id   AF-A0A3C1CLT1-F1
#
_cell.length_a   1.000
_cell.length_b   1.000
_cell.length_c   1.000
_cell.angle_alpha   90.00
_cell.angle_beta   90.00
_cell.angle_gamma   90.00
#
_symmetry.space_group_name_H-M   'P 1'
#
loop_
_entity.id
_entity.type
_entity.pdbx_description
1 polymer ?
#
loop_
_entity_poly.entity_id
_entity_poly.type
_entity_poly.pdbx_seq_one_letter_code
_entity_poly.pdbx_strand_id
1 'polypeptide(L)' 'MALRALPGGLCHWRGPAAHDALSITLDDGPSPATTPRTLDLLDRLGLVATFFVIGALAE' A
#
# COMPACT_ATOMS: atom_id res chain seq x y z
N MET A 1 14.65 -7.79 -15.57
CA MET A 1 15.73 -7.60 -14.57
C MET A 1 15.17 -7.99 -13.20
N ALA A 2 15.23 -9.28 -12.87
CA ALA A 2 14.62 -9.78 -11.63
C ALA A 2 15.55 -9.48 -10.45
N LEU A 3 15.03 -8.87 -9.37
CA LEU A 3 15.66 -8.91 -8.06
C LEU A 3 15.81 -10.38 -7.63
N ARG A 4 16.91 -11.01 -8.05
CA ARG A 4 17.38 -12.32 -7.57
C ARG A 4 18.29 -12.19 -6.35
N ALA A 5 18.30 -11.03 -5.69
CA ALA A 5 19.28 -10.69 -4.66
C ALA A 5 18.88 -11.12 -3.24
N LEU A 6 17.64 -11.56 -3.01
CA LEU A 6 17.20 -12.04 -1.71
C LEU A 6 16.85 -13.53 -1.81
N PRO A 7 17.31 -14.37 -0.86
CA PRO A 7 16.85 -15.74 -0.71
C PRO A 7 15.33 -15.82 -0.87
N GLY A 8 14.87 -16.73 -1.73
CA GLY A 8 13.44 -16.94 -1.97
C GLY A 8 12.72 -17.18 -0.64
N GLY A 9 11.80 -16.30 -0.27
CA GLY A 9 11.07 -16.34 1.01
C GLY A 9 11.42 -15.26 2.01
N LEU A 10 12.47 -14.45 1.80
CA LEU A 10 12.75 -13.30 2.68
C LEU A 10 11.99 -12.03 2.30
N CYS A 11 11.63 -11.88 1.02
CA CYS A 11 10.86 -10.74 0.54
C CYS A 11 9.77 -11.22 -0.42
N HIS A 12 8.53 -10.91 -0.08
CA HIS A 12 7.36 -11.12 -0.92
C HIS A 12 6.93 -9.77 -1.46
N TRP A 13 7.23 -9.51 -2.73
CA TRP A 13 6.84 -8.26 -3.43
C TRP A 13 5.59 -8.43 -4.30
N ARG A 14 4.95 -9.60 -4.26
CA ARG A 14 3.69 -9.89 -4.95
C ARG A 14 2.87 -10.91 -4.17
N GLY A 15 1.56 -10.80 -4.29
CA GLY A 15 0.63 -11.80 -3.76
C GLY A 15 0.69 -13.14 -4.53
N PRO A 16 0.01 -14.18 -4.03
CA PRO A 16 -0.13 -15.46 -4.72
C PRO A 16 -0.81 -15.28 -6.08
N ALA A 17 -0.27 -15.90 -7.14
CA ALA A 17 -0.86 -15.87 -8.47
C ALA A 17 -2.22 -16.59 -8.58
N ALA A 18 -2.60 -17.35 -7.55
CA ALA A 18 -3.86 -18.08 -7.50
C ALA A 18 -5.07 -17.18 -7.22
N HIS A 19 -4.86 -15.94 -6.78
CA HIS A 19 -5.93 -14.98 -6.50
C HIS A 19 -5.88 -13.84 -7.51
N ASP A 20 -7.02 -13.54 -8.14
CA ASP A 20 -7.20 -12.35 -8.96
C ASP A 20 -7.49 -11.14 -8.07
N ALA A 21 -6.44 -10.64 -7.42
CA ALA A 21 -6.53 -9.58 -6.44
C ALA A 21 -5.39 -8.58 -6.62
N LEU A 22 -5.69 -7.31 -6.33
CA LEU A 22 -4.72 -6.22 -6.29
C LEU A 22 -4.59 -5.71 -4.85
N SER A 23 -3.36 -5.42 -4.43
CA SER A 23 -3.10 -4.73 -3.17
C SER A 23 -2.75 -3.27 -3.45
N ILE A 24 -3.38 -2.35 -2.71
CA ILE A 24 -3.11 -0.91 -2.77
C ILE A 24 -2.30 -0.52 -1.54
N THR A 25 -1.14 0.08 -1.76
CA THR A 25 -0.27 0.62 -0.70
C THR A 25 0.03 2.09 -0.99
N LEU A 26 0.02 2.91 0.05
CA LEU A 26 0.27 4.35 -0.04
C LEU A 26 1.37 4.71 0.97
N ASP A 27 2.46 5.30 0.47
CA ASP A 27 3.61 5.72 1.27
C ASP A 27 3.55 7.23 1.57
N ASP A 28 4.41 7.68 2.49
CA ASP A 28 4.73 9.10 2.75
C ASP A 28 3.57 10.00 3.22
N GLY A 29 2.57 9.43 3.89
CA GLY A 29 1.46 10.16 4.51
C GLY A 29 1.54 10.26 6.05
N PRO A 30 0.50 10.81 6.70
CA PRO A 30 -0.66 11.47 6.09
C PRO A 30 -0.35 12.89 5.59
N SER A 31 -0.96 13.28 4.49
CA SER A 31 -0.92 14.63 3.94
C SER A 31 -2.29 15.30 4.14
N PRO A 32 -2.36 16.46 4.82
CA PRO A 32 -3.61 17.20 4.98
C PRO A 32 -4.26 17.59 3.64
N ALA A 33 -3.46 17.78 2.59
CA ALA A 33 -3.95 18.20 1.28
C ALA A 33 -4.59 17.05 0.48
N THR A 34 -4.17 15.80 0.69
CA THR A 34 -4.56 14.67 -0.18
C THR A 34 -5.16 13.49 0.55
N THR A 35 -4.69 13.15 1.76
CA THR A 35 -5.15 11.95 2.49
C THR A 35 -6.67 11.93 2.70
N PRO A 36 -7.36 13.02 3.09
CA PRO A 36 -8.82 12.99 3.24
C PRO A 36 -9.55 12.60 1.95
N ARG A 37 -9.15 13.16 0.81
CA ARG A 37 -9.77 12.85 -0.49
C ARG A 37 -9.51 11.41 -0.93
N THR A 38 -8.33 10.89 -0.63
CA THR A 38 -7.98 9.48 -0.90
C THR A 38 -8.85 8.54 -0.05
N LEU A 39 -9.00 8.83 1.24
CA LEU A 39 -9.85 8.04 2.14
C LEU A 39 -11.31 8.04 1.67
N ASP A 40 -11.84 9.22 1.31
CA ASP A 40 -13.21 9.31 0.79
C ASP A 40 -13.40 8.49 -0.50
N LEU A 41 -12.37 8.43 -1.36
CA LEU A 41 -12.44 7.66 -2.61
C LEU A 41 -12.40 6.16 -2.34
N LEU A 42 -11.53 5.71 -1.44
CA LEU A 42 -11.46 4.31 -1.02
C LEU A 42 -12.79 3.86 -0.43
N ASP A 43 -13.39 4.68 0.45
CA ASP A 43 -14.69 4.40 1.07
C ASP A 43 -15.81 4.31 0.02
N ARG A 44 -15.93 5.31 -0.87
CA ARG A 44 -16.94 5.30 -1.95
C ARG A 44 -16.83 4.10 -2.88
N LEU A 45 -15.62 3.60 -3.11
CA LEU A 45 -15.37 2.44 -3.97
C LEU A 45 -15.43 1.11 -3.20
N GLY A 46 -15.59 1.13 -1.87
CA GLY A 46 -15.54 -0.06 -1.02
C GLY A 46 -14.17 -0.75 -1.04
N LEU A 47 -13.09 0.00 -1.27
CA LEU A 47 -11.73 -0.52 -1.38
C LEU A 47 -10.96 -0.35 -0.07
N VAL A 48 -10.08 -1.30 0.21
CA VAL A 48 -9.16 -1.26 1.36
C VAL A 48 -7.73 -1.04 0.83
N ALA A 49 -6.99 -0.17 1.51
CA ALA A 49 -5.58 0.10 1.23
C ALA A 49 -4.75 0.07 2.53
N THR A 50 -3.46 -0.22 2.39
CA THR A 50 -2.49 -0.10 3.50
C THR A 50 -1.75 1.23 3.38
N PHE A 51 -1.60 1.94 4.50
CA PHE A 51 -0.87 3.21 4.55
C PHE A 51 0.43 3.01 5.35
N PHE A 52 1.57 3.26 4.71
CA PHE A 52 2.88 3.30 5.37
C PHE A 52 3.16 4.75 5.75
N VAL A 53 2.83 5.07 7.00
CA VAL A 53 2.81 6.44 7.52
C VAL A 53 4.19 6.87 8.02
N ILE A 54 4.55 8.12 7.75
CA ILE A 54 5.68 8.79 8.39
C ILE A 54 5.25 9.20 9.79
N GLY A 55 5.90 8.64 10.81
CA GLY A 55 5.54 8.89 12.21
C GLY A 55 5.51 10.37 12.60
N ALA A 56 6.38 11.21 12.04
CA ALA A 56 6.40 12.65 12.31
C ALA A 56 5.22 13.43 11.71
N LEU A 57 4.48 12.83 10.78
CA LEU A 57 3.25 13.40 10.18
C LEU A 57 1.98 12.79 10.80
N ALA A 58 2.12 11.70 11.58
CA ALA A 58 1.04 11.09 12.33
C ALA A 58 0.93 11.75 13.70
N GLU A 59 -0.22 12.35 13.98
CA GLU A 59 -0.60 12.85 15.30
C GLU A 59 -1.52 11.86 16.01
#